data_AF-A0A7V9SFW5-F1
#
_entry.id   AF-A0A7V9SFW5-F1
#
_cell.length_a   1.000
_cell.length_b   1.000
_cell.length_c   1.000
_cell.angle_alpha   90.00
_cell.angle_beta   90.00
_cell.angle_gamma   90.00
#
_symmetry.space_group_name_H-M   'P 1'
#
loop_
_entity.id
_entity.type
_entity.pdbx_description
1 polymer ?
#
loop_
_entity_poly.entity_id
_entity_poly.type
_entity_poly.pdbx_seq_one_letter_code
_entity_poly.pdbx_strand_id
1 'polypeptide(L)' 'IVAAPVVAVPTSVGYGAAFDGLAALLTMLNSCAAGVAVVNIDNGFGGAMFALRALRRQPR' A
#
# COMPACT_ATOMS: atom_id res chain seq x y z
N ILE A 1 -11.37 8.91 8.84
CA ILE A 1 -10.92 8.93 7.42
C ILE A 1 -9.81 9.95 7.26
N VAL A 2 -8.86 9.75 6.35
CA VAL A 2 -7.76 10.70 6.07
C VAL A 2 -8.04 11.44 4.76
N ALA A 3 -7.56 12.67 4.63
CA ALA A 3 -7.78 13.48 3.42
C ALA A 3 -6.87 13.09 2.24
N ALA A 4 -5.72 12.48 2.52
CA ALA A 4 -4.72 12.09 1.53
C ALA A 4 -4.90 10.62 1.08
N PRO A 5 -4.47 10.23 -0.13
CA PRO A 5 -4.39 8.83 -0.51
C PRO A 5 -3.41 8.07 0.39
N VAL A 6 -3.72 6.80 0.68
CA VAL A 6 -2.86 5.92 1.48
C VAL A 6 -2.13 4.95 0.56
N VAL A 7 -0.82 4.82 0.75
CA VAL A 7 0.00 3.82 0.05
C VAL A 7 0.24 2.66 1.00
N ALA A 8 -0.30 1.50 0.66
CA ALA A 8 -0.16 0.28 1.44
C ALA A 8 0.94 -0.59 0.84
N VAL A 9 2.01 -0.83 1.62
CA VAL A 9 3.15 -1.67 1.24
C VAL A 9 3.12 -2.92 2.11
N PRO A 10 2.64 -4.07 1.60
CA PRO A 10 2.67 -5.31 2.36
C PRO A 10 4.13 -5.74 2.56
N THR A 11 4.45 -6.28 3.73
CA THR A 11 5.81 -6.75 4.03
C THR A 11 5.88 -8.28 3.98
N SER A 12 7.01 -8.81 3.50
CA SER A 12 7.25 -10.27 3.46
C SER A 12 7.39 -10.88 4.85
N VAL A 13 7.84 -10.09 5.82
CA VAL A 13 8.09 -10.54 7.19
C VAL A 13 6.90 -10.27 8.11
N GLY A 14 6.70 -11.16 9.08
CA GLY A 14 5.62 -11.03 10.05
C GLY A 14 5.56 -12.26 10.94
N TYR A 15 4.87 -12.13 12.08
CA TYR A 15 4.73 -13.24 13.00
C TYR A 15 3.57 -14.16 12.59
N GLY A 16 3.73 -15.46 12.82
CA GLY A 16 2.69 -16.47 12.58
C GLY A 16 2.45 -16.73 11.09
N ALA A 17 1.17 -16.68 10.68
CA ALA A 17 0.72 -17.02 9.33
C ALA A 17 0.97 -15.89 8.30
N ALA A 18 2.18 -15.32 8.29
CA ALA A 18 2.53 -14.21 7.39
C ALA A 18 2.62 -14.66 5.91
N PHE A 19 2.99 -15.92 5.68
CA PHE A 19 3.11 -16.55 4.35
C PHE A 19 3.88 -15.67 3.36
N ASP A 20 5.09 -15.25 3.74
CA ASP A 20 5.97 -14.40 2.92
C ASP A 20 5.28 -13.10 2.43
N GLY A 21 4.39 -12.55 3.26
CA GLY A 21 3.64 -11.33 2.98
C GLY A 21 2.33 -11.53 2.22
N LEU A 22 1.97 -12.75 1.82
CA LEU A 22 0.67 -13.03 1.18
C LEU A 22 -0.50 -12.69 2.09
N ALA A 23 -0.39 -12.97 3.40
CA ALA A 23 -1.44 -12.63 4.34
C ALA A 23 -1.64 -11.10 4.44
N ALA A 24 -0.54 -10.34 4.47
CA ALA A 24 -0.59 -8.88 4.48
C ALA A 24 -1.15 -8.32 3.16
N LEU A 25 -0.68 -8.83 2.02
CA LEU A 25 -1.14 -8.43 0.69
C LEU A 25 -2.65 -8.65 0.52
N LEU A 26 -3.13 -9.86 0.82
CA LEU A 26 -4.55 -10.20 0.70
C LEU A 26 -5.41 -9.39 1.67
N THR A 27 -4.92 -9.15 2.89
CA THR A 27 -5.61 -8.28 3.86
C THR A 27 -5.75 -6.85 3.34
N MET A 28 -4.67 -6.27 2.80
CA MET A 28 -4.68 -4.92 2.24
C MET A 28 -5.61 -4.80 1.03
N LEU A 29 -5.58 -5.77 0.11
CA LEU A 29 -6.45 -5.80 -1.06
C LEU A 29 -7.93 -6.01 -0.69
N ASN A 30 -8.21 -6.86 0.29
CA ASN A 30 -9.58 -7.15 0.73
C ASN A 30 -10.19 -6.05 1.60
N SER A 31 -9.42 -5.02 1.99
CA SER A 31 -9.95 -3.90 2.78
C SER A 31 -11.03 -3.10 2.06
N CYS A 32 -11.03 -3.12 0.72
CA CYS A 32 -11.94 -2.34 -0.14
C CYS A 32 -12.01 -0.84 0.21
N ALA A 33 -11.00 -0.32 0.92
CA ALA A 33 -10.98 1.05 1.38
C ALA A 33 -10.66 1.99 0.22
N ALA A 34 -11.60 2.87 -0.10
CA ALA A 34 -11.40 3.87 -1.15
C ALA A 34 -10.20 4.76 -0.83
N GLY A 35 -9.37 5.03 -1.85
CA GLY A 35 -8.17 5.87 -1.71
C GLY A 35 -6.93 5.14 -1.17
N VAL A 36 -6.99 3.82 -1.00
CA VAL A 36 -5.82 2.98 -0.70
C VAL A 36 -5.23 2.40 -1.99
N ALA A 37 -3.95 2.66 -2.25
CA ALA A 37 -3.18 2.03 -3.31
C ALA A 37 -2.26 0.97 -2.71
N VAL A 38 -2.48 -0.30 -3.07
CA VAL A 38 -1.64 -1.42 -2.62
C VAL A 38 -0.55 -1.69 -3.65
N VAL A 39 0.70 -1.82 -3.21
CA VAL A 39 1.85 -2.20 -4.06
C VAL A 39 2.28 -3.64 -3.79
N ASN A 40 3.22 -4.14 -4.60
CA ASN A 40 3.83 -5.46 -4.37
C ASN A 40 4.48 -5.56 -2.98
N ILE A 41 4.65 -6.80 -2.51
CA ILE A 41 5.34 -7.12 -1.25
C ILE A 41 6.73 -6.48 -1.24
N ASP A 42 7.05 -5.79 -0.15
CA ASP A 42 8.25 -4.99 0.13
C ASP A 42 8.58 -3.90 -0.90
N ASN A 43 7.67 -3.58 -1.83
CA ASN A 43 7.92 -2.61 -2.89
C ASN A 43 7.74 -1.15 -2.42
N GLY A 44 8.56 -0.76 -1.44
CA GLY A 44 8.60 0.61 -0.92
C GLY A 44 8.96 1.64 -1.99
N PHE A 45 9.79 1.28 -2.97
CA PHE A 45 10.10 2.14 -4.11
C PHE A 45 8.87 2.46 -4.97
N GLY A 46 8.10 1.44 -5.34
CA GLY A 46 6.85 1.61 -6.09
C GLY A 46 5.85 2.47 -5.32
N GLY A 47 5.78 2.28 -3.99
CA GLY A 47 4.97 3.11 -3.11
C GLY A 47 5.39 4.58 -3.09
N ALA A 48 6.68 4.86 -2.93
CA ALA A 48 7.22 6.21 -2.97
C ALA A 48 6.99 6.89 -4.33
N MET A 49 7.20 6.15 -5.42
CA MET A 49 6.96 6.65 -6.78
C MET A 49 5.47 6.91 -7.07
N PHE A 50 4.56 6.12 -6.48
CA PHE A 50 3.14 6.41 -6.52
C PHE A 50 2.83 7.71 -5.77
N ALA A 51 3.31 7.85 -4.52
CA ALA A 51 3.09 9.04 -3.71
C ALA A 51 3.60 10.31 -4.41
N LEU A 52 4.81 10.27 -4.99
CA LEU A 52 5.37 11.37 -5.76
C LEU A 52 4.49 11.76 -6.95
N ARG A 53 3.97 10.78 -7.70
CA ARG A 53 3.06 11.03 -8.82
C ARG A 53 1.72 11.58 -8.36
N ALA A 54 1.20 11.12 -7.22
CA ALA A 54 -0.04 11.64 -6.64
C ALA A 54 0.11 13.10 -6.23
N LEU A 55 1.20 13.47 -5.55
CA LEU A 55 1.52 14.84 -5.18
C LEU A 55 1.65 15.76 -6.41
N ARG A 56 2.25 15.26 -7.50
CA ARG A 56 2.37 16.01 -8.76
C ARG A 56 1.04 16.18 -9.50
N ARG A 57 0.03 15.37 -9.20
CA ARG A 57 -1.30 15.44 -9.81
C ARG A 57 -2.30 16.26 -9.02
N GLN A 58 -1.99 16.67 -7.79
CA GLN A 58 -2.89 17.55 -7.04
C GLN A 58 -2.87 18.96 -7.67
N PRO A 59 -4.01 19.46 -8.16
CA PRO A 59 -4.13 20.87 -8.51
C PRO A 59 -3.92 21.70 -7.24
N ARG A 60 -3.22 22.83 -7.38
CA ARG A 60 -2.98 23.79 -6.29
C ARG A 60 -4.28 24.44 -5.83
#